data_AF-A0A961HWK3-F1
#
_entry.id   AF-A0A961HWK3-F1
#
_cell.length_a   1.000
_cell.length_b   1.000
_cell.length_c   1.000
_cell.angle_alpha   90.00
_cell.angle_beta   90.00
_cell.angle_gamma   90.00
#
_symmetry.space_group_name_H-M   'P 1'
#
loop_
_entity.id
_entity.type
_entity.pdbx_description
1 polymer ?
#
loop_
_entity_poly.entity_id
_entity_poly.type
_entity_poly.pdbx_seq_one_letter_code
_entity_poly.pdbx_strand_id
1 'polypeptide(L)'
;ANELQIPNALLWVKVGPFLRELKANRRINDPDAVEAVTIRDVFVPIMKDIESRHDTRFVDMNYTDGIQCDRFYDSSHMAAYCFPEFTDFLFAHIRSRADDL
;
A
#
# COMPACT_ATOMS: atom_id res chain seq x y z
N ALA A 1 9.68 3.11 18.87
CA ALA A 1 10.82 3.08 17.93
C ALA A 1 11.28 1.64 17.78
N ASN A 2 11.88 1.27 16.66
CA ASN A 2 12.27 -0.10 16.32
C ASN A 2 13.52 -0.55 17.10
N GLU A 3 13.32 -1.16 18.26
CA GLU A 3 14.39 -1.55 19.20
C GLU A 3 15.40 -2.54 18.62
N LEU A 4 14.98 -3.33 17.62
CA LEU A 4 15.81 -4.35 16.98
C LEU A 4 16.50 -3.85 15.70
N GLN A 5 16.28 -2.58 15.31
CA GLN A 5 16.80 -1.99 14.08
C GLN A 5 16.49 -2.81 12.81
N ILE A 6 15.37 -3.55 12.81
CA ILE A 6 14.96 -4.39 11.67
C ILE A 6 14.22 -3.53 10.64
N PRO A 7 14.71 -3.41 9.39
CA PRO A 7 13.97 -2.72 8.33
C PRO A 7 12.52 -3.19 8.25
N ASN A 8 11.58 -2.26 8.33
CA ASN A 8 10.15 -2.55 8.26
C ASN A 8 9.45 -1.56 7.32
N ALA A 9 8.26 -1.91 6.84
CA ALA A 9 7.45 -1.06 5.99
C ALA A 9 5.96 -1.32 6.22
N LEU A 10 5.14 -0.29 6.03
CA LEU A 10 3.69 -0.39 5.96
C LEU A 10 3.29 -0.59 4.49
N LEU A 11 2.55 -1.65 4.21
CA LEU A 11 2.18 -1.99 2.84
C LEU A 11 0.69 -1.75 2.62
N TRP A 12 0.34 -0.98 1.60
CA TRP A 12 -0.99 -1.06 1.00
C TRP A 12 -0.92 -1.90 -0.26
N VAL A 13 -1.26 -3.18 -0.09
CA VAL A 13 -1.10 -4.19 -1.13
C VAL A 13 -1.91 -3.85 -2.40
N LYS A 14 -1.33 -4.19 -3.55
CA LYS A 14 -1.95 -3.99 -4.86
C LYS A 14 -3.22 -4.84 -4.95
N VAL A 15 -4.33 -4.22 -5.33
CA VAL A 15 -5.62 -4.89 -5.56
C VAL A 15 -6.01 -4.83 -7.03
N GLY A 16 -6.99 -5.65 -7.43
CA GLY A 16 -7.46 -5.71 -8.80
C GLY A 16 -8.00 -4.36 -9.30
N PRO A 17 -7.96 -4.08 -10.62
CA PRO A 17 -8.26 -2.77 -11.19
C PRO A 17 -9.60 -2.18 -10.73
N PHE A 18 -10.65 -3.01 -10.71
CA PHE A 18 -11.98 -2.56 -10.29
C PHE A 18 -12.03 -2.08 -8.84
N LEU A 19 -11.44 -2.84 -7.91
CA LEU A 19 -11.41 -2.43 -6.50
C LEU A 19 -10.48 -1.24 -6.27
N ARG A 20 -9.41 -1.12 -7.07
CA ARG A 20 -8.52 0.05 -7.06
C ARG A 20 -9.28 1.32 -7.45
N GLU A 21 -10.02 1.26 -8.55
CA GLU A 21 -10.92 2.33 -9.02
C GLU A 21 -11.96 2.71 -7.96
N LEU A 22 -12.62 1.72 -7.36
CA LEU A 22 -13.59 1.98 -6.28
C LEU A 22 -12.94 2.71 -5.09
N LYS A 23 -11.75 2.28 -4.64
CA LYS A 23 -11.05 2.91 -3.53
C LYS A 23 -10.61 4.36 -3.84
N ALA A 24 -10.27 4.64 -5.10
CA ALA A 24 -9.83 5.96 -5.54
C ALA A 24 -10.98 6.93 -5.79
N ASN A 25 -12.11 6.45 -6.32
CA ASN A 25 -13.09 7.33 -6.95
C ASN A 25 -14.48 7.26 -6.32
N ARG A 26 -14.82 6.17 -5.62
CA ARG A 26 -16.15 6.08 -4.98
C ARG A 26 -16.17 6.92 -3.72
N ARG A 27 -16.94 8.02 -3.76
CA ARG A 27 -17.24 8.84 -2.59
C ARG A 27 -18.30 8.15 -1.74
N ILE A 28 -18.07 8.08 -0.44
CA ILE A 28 -18.97 7.54 0.58
C ILE A 28 -19.20 8.59 1.66
N ASN A 29 -20.37 8.56 2.29
CA ASN A 29 -20.63 9.40 3.45
C ASN A 29 -19.93 8.78 4.65
N ASP A 30 -18.85 9.40 5.09
CA ASP A 30 -18.17 9.08 6.33
C ASP A 30 -18.84 9.88 7.47
N PRO A 31 -19.28 9.24 8.58
CA PRO A 31 -19.93 9.93 9.69
C PRO A 31 -19.11 11.07 10.30
N ASP A 32 -17.79 11.01 10.18
CA ASP A 32 -16.86 11.97 10.77
C ASP A 32 -16.39 13.03 9.76
N ALA A 33 -16.83 12.96 8.50
CA ALA A 33 -16.47 13.92 7.45
C ALA A 33 -17.63 14.86 7.10
N VAL A 34 -17.30 16.14 6.88
CA VAL A 34 -18.27 17.16 6.44
C VAL A 34 -18.76 16.91 5.00
N GLU A 35 -17.90 16.33 4.16
CA GLU A 35 -18.20 15.99 2.78
C GLU A 35 -17.98 14.49 2.55
N ALA A 36 -18.66 13.92 1.54
CA ALA A 36 -18.41 12.54 1.13
C ALA A 36 -16.94 12.37 0.72
N VAL A 37 -16.26 11.32 1.18
CA VAL A 37 -14.83 11.07 0.97
C VAL A 37 -14.61 9.74 0.27
N THR A 38 -13.44 9.56 -0.36
CA THR A 38 -13.04 8.25 -0.90
C THR A 38 -12.32 7.42 0.16
N ILE A 39 -12.19 6.12 -0.05
CA ILE A 39 -11.38 5.27 0.85
C ILE A 39 -9.94 5.79 0.91
N ARG A 40 -9.41 6.30 -0.20
CA ARG A 40 -8.07 6.87 -0.26
C ARG A 40 -7.92 8.13 0.59
N ASP A 41 -8.91 9.03 0.54
CA ASP A 41 -8.90 10.28 1.30
C ASP A 41 -8.82 10.02 2.81
N VAL A 42 -9.43 8.94 3.28
CA VAL A 42 -9.40 8.54 4.70
C VAL A 42 -8.12 7.77 5.03
N PHE A 43 -7.78 6.76 4.24
CA PHE A 43 -6.74 5.79 4.60
C PHE A 43 -5.31 6.36 4.48
N VAL A 44 -5.01 7.10 3.40
CA VAL A 44 -3.63 7.56 3.13
C VAL A 44 -3.11 8.51 4.20
N PRO A 45 -3.86 9.52 4.69
CA PRO A 45 -3.38 10.39 5.75
C PRO A 45 -3.06 9.64 7.04
N ILE A 46 -3.88 8.64 7.41
CA ILE A 46 -3.65 7.81 8.60
C ILE A 46 -2.33 7.03 8.46
N MET A 47 -2.09 6.43 7.30
CA MET A 47 -0.86 5.67 7.07
C MET A 47 0.39 6.56 7.06
N LYS A 48 0.31 7.77 6.50
CA LYS A 48 1.39 8.77 6.56
C LYS A 48 1.66 9.27 7.97
N ASP A 49 0.63 9.41 8.79
CA ASP A 49 0.79 9.74 10.21
C ASP A 49 1.54 8.61 10.95
N ILE A 50 1.15 7.35 10.75
CA ILE A 50 1.87 6.19 11.32
C ILE A 50 3.32 6.15 10.82
N GLU A 51 3.54 6.38 9.52
CA GLU A 51 4.87 6.47 8.90
C GLU A 51 5.77 7.47 9.67
N SER A 52 5.25 8.68 9.90
CA SER A 52 5.97 9.74 10.61
C SER A 52 6.29 9.42 12.07
N ARG A 53 5.45 8.62 12.74
CA ARG A 53 5.59 8.27 14.17
C ARG A 53 6.48 7.07 14.42
N HIS A 54 6.64 6.17 13.46
CA HIS A 54 7.20 4.83 13.69
C HIS A 54 8.51 4.55 12.94
N ASP A 55 9.15 5.54 12.32
CA ASP A 55 10.34 5.35 11.48
C ASP A 55 10.14 4.17 10.51
N THR A 56 8.98 4.18 9.86
CA THR A 56 8.59 3.19 8.88
C THR A 56 8.33 3.88 7.54
N ARG A 57 7.99 3.13 6.50
CA ARG A 57 7.74 3.67 5.15
C ARG A 57 6.41 3.16 4.72
N PHE A 58 5.55 4.05 4.27
CA PHE A 58 4.31 3.68 3.66
C PHE A 58 4.53 3.44 2.17
N VAL A 59 4.29 2.19 1.74
CA VAL A 59 4.41 1.76 0.35
C VAL A 59 3.03 1.45 -0.19
N ASP A 60 2.55 2.33 -1.06
CA ASP A 60 1.28 2.16 -1.75
C ASP A 60 1.48 1.44 -3.08
N MET A 61 1.32 0.13 -3.07
CA MET A 61 1.60 -0.74 -4.21
C MET A 61 0.57 -0.62 -5.34
N ASN A 62 -0.51 0.14 -5.13
CA ASN A 62 -1.54 0.36 -6.14
C ASN A 62 -1.13 1.43 -7.16
N TYR A 63 -0.27 2.38 -6.75
CA TYR A 63 0.11 3.55 -7.53
C TYR A 63 1.62 3.81 -7.55
N THR A 64 2.42 3.01 -6.85
CA THR A 64 3.89 3.05 -6.95
C THR A 64 4.32 2.25 -8.18
N ASP A 65 5.21 2.84 -8.97
CA ASP A 65 5.85 2.14 -10.08
C ASP A 65 6.68 0.97 -9.55
N GLY A 66 6.46 -0.24 -10.08
CA GLY A 66 7.30 -1.40 -9.75
C GLY A 66 6.62 -2.77 -9.79
N ILE A 67 5.29 -2.84 -9.83
CA ILE A 67 4.56 -4.09 -10.10
C ILE A 67 3.65 -3.87 -11.31
N GLN A 68 4.02 -4.41 -12.46
CA GLN A 68 3.32 -4.34 -13.73
C GLN A 68 2.21 -5.40 -13.83
N CYS A 69 2.38 -6.58 -13.22
CA CYS A 69 1.38 -7.62 -13.27
C CYS A 69 0.07 -7.18 -12.62
N ASP A 70 -1.02 -7.29 -13.38
CA ASP A 70 -2.37 -6.91 -12.95
C ASP A 70 -3.37 -8.07 -13.10
N ARG A 71 -2.89 -9.31 -12.84
CA ARG A 71 -3.72 -10.52 -12.88
C ARG A 71 -4.17 -10.89 -11.48
N PHE A 72 -5.48 -11.06 -11.32
CA PHE A 72 -6.10 -11.37 -10.05
C PHE A 72 -7.14 -12.49 -10.21
N TYR A 73 -7.30 -13.32 -9.18
CA TYR A 73 -8.39 -14.31 -9.11
C TYR A 73 -9.72 -13.64 -8.78
N ASP A 74 -9.69 -12.59 -7.96
CA ASP A 74 -10.83 -11.73 -7.64
C ASP A 74 -10.38 -10.28 -7.40
N SER A 75 -11.25 -9.43 -6.89
CA SER A 75 -10.92 -8.02 -6.67
C SER A 75 -9.77 -7.76 -5.68
N SER A 76 -9.42 -8.71 -4.82
CA SER A 76 -8.44 -8.55 -3.74
C SER A 76 -7.27 -9.54 -3.77
N HIS A 77 -7.41 -10.69 -4.44
CA HIS A 77 -6.41 -11.76 -4.44
C HIS A 77 -5.62 -11.82 -5.75
N MET A 78 -4.36 -11.41 -5.69
CA MET A 78 -3.42 -11.47 -6.81
C MET A 78 -3.22 -12.91 -7.28
N ALA A 79 -3.15 -13.12 -8.59
CA ALA A 79 -2.91 -14.44 -9.15
C ALA A 79 -1.47 -14.89 -8.88
N ALA A 80 -1.27 -16.20 -8.63
CA ALA A 80 0.04 -16.76 -8.30
C ALA A 80 1.11 -16.47 -9.37
N TYR A 81 0.69 -16.28 -10.62
CA TYR A 81 1.54 -15.85 -11.73
C TYR A 81 2.30 -14.54 -11.46
N CYS A 82 1.71 -13.61 -10.71
CA CYS A 82 2.33 -12.33 -10.38
C CYS A 82 3.25 -12.40 -9.14
N PHE A 83 3.28 -13.52 -8.41
CA PHE A 83 4.02 -13.61 -7.15
C PHE A 83 5.53 -13.35 -7.27
N PRO A 84 6.24 -13.81 -8.33
CA PRO A 84 7.65 -13.47 -8.48
C PRO A 84 7.90 -11.96 -8.49
N GLU A 85 7.17 -11.20 -9.33
CA GLU A 85 7.31 -9.75 -9.43
C GLU A 85 6.90 -9.03 -8.12
N PHE A 86 5.80 -9.46 -7.51
CA PHE A 86 5.37 -8.92 -6.21
C PHE A 86 6.45 -9.14 -5.14
N THR A 87 7.07 -10.30 -5.12
CA THR A 87 8.11 -10.66 -4.15
C THR A 87 9.38 -9.85 -4.40
N ASP A 88 9.83 -9.75 -5.66
CA ASP A 88 11.00 -8.95 -6.04
C ASP A 88 10.83 -7.48 -5.63
N PHE A 89 9.64 -6.91 -5.86
CA PHE A 89 9.30 -5.55 -5.43
C PHE A 89 9.43 -5.38 -3.91
N LEU A 90 8.90 -6.32 -3.12
CA LEU A 90 8.99 -6.26 -1.65
C LEU A 90 10.44 -6.34 -1.16
N PHE A 91 11.21 -7.28 -1.68
CA PHE A 91 12.61 -7.45 -1.27
C PHE A 91 13.48 -6.25 -1.68
N ALA A 92 13.24 -5.65 -2.85
CA ALA A 92 13.92 -4.42 -3.25
C ALA A 92 13.62 -3.27 -2.27
N HIS A 93 12.36 -3.10 -1.84
CA HIS A 93 11.98 -2.07 -0.88
C HIS A 93 12.59 -2.31 0.51
N ILE A 94 12.59 -3.55 1.00
CA ILE A 94 13.17 -3.89 2.30
C ILE A 94 14.69 -3.72 2.27
N ARG A 95 15.36 -4.16 1.20
CA ARG A 95 16.82 -4.09 1.07
C ARG A 95 17.33 -2.66 0.94
N SER A 96 16.67 -1.82 0.13
CA SER A 96 17.05 -0.40 0.01
C SER A 96 17.14 0.30 1.37
N ARG A 97 16.26 -0.06 2.31
CA ARG A 97 16.28 0.44 3.67
C ARG A 97 17.38 -0.14 4.54
N ALA A 98 17.78 -1.39 4.31
CA ALA A 98 18.91 -1.97 5.03
C ALA A 98 20.22 -1.27 4.66
N ASP A 99 20.32 -0.77 3.43
CA ASP A 99 21.50 -0.04 2.94
C ASP A 99 21.54 1.43 3.44
N ASP A 100 20.40 1.98 3.92
CA ASP A 100 20.27 3.33 4.50
C ASP A 100 20.52 3.40 6.02
N LEU A 101 20.71 2.25 6.69
CA LEU A 101 20.99 2.13 8.13
C LEU A 101 22.50 2.06 8.42
#